data_AF-X8DIW0-F1
#
_entry.id   AF-X8DIW0-F1
#
_cell.length_a   1.000
_cell.length_b   1.000
_cell.length_c   1.000
_cell.angle_alpha   90.00
_cell.angle_beta   90.00
_cell.angle_gamma   90.00
#
_symmetry.space_group_name_H-M   'P 1'
#
loop_
_entity.id
_entity.type
_entity.pdbx_description
1 polymer ?
#
loop_
_entity_poly.entity_id
_entity_poly.type
_entity_poly.pdbx_seq_one_letter_code
_entity_poly.pdbx_strand_id
1 'polypeptide(L)'
;MSDRVRLLMGPWYHVTNFDGLHINALQLRWFDQWLQDDASAAISDPPFTFQAIGCRQWFHAREFPLAEASPPAFTCASQAASAVTARRTKRWRPSITLRAVRWQGEAWSSGPSG
;
A
#
# COMPACT_ATOMS: atom_id res chain seq x y z
N MET A 1 -11.63 5.28 -29.60
CA MET A 1 -10.57 4.41 -29.03
C MET A 1 -10.36 3.25 -29.99
N SER A 2 -9.13 2.76 -30.17
CA SER A 2 -8.85 1.65 -31.09
C SER A 2 -9.22 0.32 -30.43
N ASP A 3 -9.93 -0.55 -31.16
CA ASP A 3 -10.34 -1.89 -30.70
C ASP A 3 -9.15 -2.83 -30.41
N ARG A 4 -7.95 -2.39 -30.79
CA ARG A 4 -6.69 -3.10 -30.57
C ARG A 4 -6.09 -2.83 -29.21
N VAL A 5 -6.54 -1.81 -28.47
CA VAL A 5 -5.99 -1.47 -27.16
C VAL A 5 -6.82 -2.11 -26.05
N ARG A 6 -6.16 -2.85 -25.17
CA ARG A 6 -6.74 -3.42 -23.95
C ARG A 6 -5.91 -3.02 -22.74
N LEU A 7 -6.59 -2.67 -21.65
CA LEU A 7 -6.01 -2.32 -20.37
C LEU A 7 -6.40 -3.36 -19.33
N LEU A 8 -5.40 -3.92 -18.64
CA LEU A 8 -5.58 -4.84 -17.54
C LEU A 8 -4.83 -4.31 -16.32
N MET A 9 -5.51 -4.23 -15.19
CA MET A 9 -4.94 -3.69 -13.95
C MET A 9 -5.30 -4.58 -12.76
N GLY A 10 -4.34 -5.37 -12.26
CA GLY A 10 -4.51 -6.18 -11.05
C GLY A 10 -3.86 -5.53 -9.82
N PRO A 11 -4.10 -6.06 -8.61
CA PRO A 11 -3.46 -5.62 -7.37
C PRO A 11 -2.05 -6.21 -7.24
N TRP A 12 -1.27 -6.09 -8.31
CA TRP A 12 0.06 -6.66 -8.41
C TRP A 12 1.12 -5.60 -8.13
N TYR A 13 2.16 -6.00 -7.41
CA TYR A 13 3.43 -5.30 -7.42
C TYR A 13 4.28 -5.79 -8.60
N HIS A 14 5.31 -5.01 -8.94
CA HIS A 14 6.22 -5.30 -10.04
C HIS A 14 6.81 -6.73 -10.02
N VAL A 15 6.90 -7.36 -8.85
CA VAL A 15 7.46 -8.70 -8.65
C VAL A 15 6.42 -9.79 -8.32
N THR A 16 5.20 -9.41 -7.93
CA THR A 16 4.10 -10.37 -7.65
C THR A 16 3.24 -10.47 -8.91
N ASN A 17 3.89 -10.87 -10.00
CA ASN A 17 3.29 -10.76 -11.31
C ASN A 17 2.24 -11.87 -11.50
N PHE A 18 1.01 -11.47 -11.79
CA PHE A 18 -0.01 -12.30 -12.45
C PHE A 18 -0.64 -13.46 -11.66
N ASP A 19 -0.49 -13.52 -10.33
CA ASP A 19 -1.16 -14.58 -9.56
C ASP A 19 -2.67 -14.56 -9.81
N GLY A 20 -3.20 -15.71 -10.25
CA GLY A 20 -4.61 -15.90 -10.59
C GLY A 20 -5.03 -15.52 -12.01
N LEU A 21 -4.13 -15.00 -12.86
CA LEU A 21 -4.45 -14.68 -14.26
C LEU A 21 -3.43 -15.28 -15.24
N HIS A 22 -3.91 -16.09 -16.19
CA HIS A 22 -3.08 -16.66 -17.27
C HIS A 22 -2.75 -15.59 -18.33
N ILE A 23 -1.97 -14.57 -17.96
CA ILE A 23 -1.69 -13.40 -18.81
C ILE A 23 -1.08 -13.79 -20.17
N ASN A 24 -0.23 -14.81 -20.19
CA ASN A 24 0.39 -15.30 -21.43
C ASN A 24 -0.65 -15.84 -22.40
N ALA A 25 -1.68 -16.53 -21.90
CA ALA A 25 -2.78 -17.03 -22.74
C ALA A 25 -3.62 -15.88 -23.30
N LEU A 26 -3.85 -14.83 -22.50
CA LEU A 26 -4.54 -13.62 -22.96
C LEU A 26 -3.75 -12.86 -24.03
N GLN A 27 -2.43 -12.77 -23.86
CA GLN A 27 -1.54 -12.16 -24.85
C GLN A 27 -1.52 -12.92 -26.17
N LEU A 28 -1.35 -14.25 -26.11
CA LEU A 28 -1.38 -15.10 -27.31
C LEU A 28 -2.70 -14.97 -28.05
N ARG A 29 -3.84 -15.03 -27.35
CA ARG A 29 -5.15 -14.86 -27.95
C ARG A 29 -5.32 -13.49 -28.62
N TRP A 30 -4.78 -12.43 -28.02
CA TRP A 30 -4.79 -11.11 -28.64
C TRP A 30 -3.94 -11.09 -29.93
N PHE A 31 -2.78 -11.74 -29.93
CA PHE A 31 -1.95 -11.87 -31.13
C PHE A 31 -2.64 -12.70 -32.21
N ASP A 32 -3.29 -13.81 -31.86
CA ASP A 32 -4.01 -14.65 -32.82
C ASP A 32 -5.13 -13.84 -33.52
N GLN A 33 -5.87 -13.02 -32.77
CA GLN A 33 -6.93 -12.18 -33.33
C GLN A 33 -6.39 -11.14 -34.34
N TRP A 34 -5.24 -10.50 -34.06
CA TRP A 34 -4.80 -9.31 -34.82
C TRP A 34 -3.62 -9.54 -35.75
N LEU A 35 -2.81 -10.57 -35.53
CA LEU A 35 -1.66 -10.93 -36.38
C LEU A 35 -1.96 -12.11 -37.29
N GLN A 36 -2.89 -12.99 -36.90
CA GLN A 36 -3.28 -14.17 -37.70
C GLN A 36 -4.69 -14.05 -38.29
N ASP A 37 -5.39 -12.94 -38.04
CA ASP A 37 -6.79 -12.71 -38.44
C ASP A 37 -7.74 -13.85 -37.99
N ASP A 38 -7.45 -14.51 -36.86
CA ASP A 38 -8.27 -15.59 -36.33
C ASP A 38 -9.53 -15.05 -35.64
N ALA A 39 -10.68 -15.17 -36.30
CA ALA A 39 -11.97 -14.76 -35.77
C ALA A 39 -12.40 -15.56 -34.52
N SER A 40 -11.91 -16.79 -34.34
CA SER A 40 -12.20 -17.60 -33.15
C SER A 40 -11.49 -17.07 -31.89
N ALA A 41 -10.38 -16.34 -32.08
CA ALA A 41 -9.65 -15.68 -31.02
C ALA A 41 -10.29 -14.36 -30.55
N ALA A 42 -11.36 -13.90 -31.19
CA ALA A 42 -12.01 -12.62 -30.89
C ALA A 42 -12.33 -12.45 -29.39
N ILE A 43 -11.77 -11.41 -28.77
CA ILE A 43 -12.01 -11.06 -27.37
C ILE A 43 -13.15 -10.04 -27.30
N SER A 44 -14.33 -10.46 -26.83
CA SER A 44 -15.55 -9.62 -26.77
C SER A 44 -15.72 -8.84 -25.45
N ASP A 45 -14.92 -9.14 -24.44
CA ASP A 45 -14.99 -8.48 -23.13
C ASP A 45 -14.70 -6.98 -23.23
N PRO A 46 -15.16 -6.15 -22.27
CA PRO A 46 -14.79 -4.74 -22.26
C PRO A 46 -13.27 -4.53 -22.30
N PRO A 47 -12.79 -3.48 -22.98
CA PRO A 47 -11.36 -3.26 -23.22
C PRO A 47 -10.58 -2.94 -21.95
N PHE A 48 -11.26 -2.52 -20.87
CA PHE A 48 -10.63 -2.26 -19.58
C PHE A 48 -11.16 -3.25 -18.52
N THR A 49 -10.25 -4.03 -17.94
CA THR A 49 -10.56 -4.94 -16.81
C THR A 49 -9.62 -4.64 -15.66
N PHE A 50 -10.16 -4.49 -14.45
CA PHE A 50 -9.34 -4.18 -13.28
C PHE A 50 -9.83 -4.85 -12.01
N GLN A 51 -8.92 -5.06 -11.06
CA GLN A 51 -9.23 -5.47 -9.71
C GLN A 51 -8.72 -4.41 -8.75
N ALA A 52 -9.64 -3.75 -8.05
CA ALA A 52 -9.31 -2.73 -7.07
C ALA A 52 -8.53 -3.33 -5.89
N ILE A 53 -7.54 -2.60 -5.39
CA ILE A 53 -6.78 -3.00 -4.20
C ILE A 53 -7.75 -3.15 -3.02
N GLY A 54 -7.67 -4.28 -2.32
CA GLY A 54 -8.58 -4.61 -1.20
C GLY A 54 -9.86 -5.34 -1.63
N CYS A 55 -10.12 -5.48 -2.93
CA CYS A 55 -11.26 -6.23 -3.47
C CYS A 55 -10.79 -7.52 -4.16
N ARG A 56 -11.53 -8.62 -3.97
CA ARG A 56 -11.28 -9.88 -4.69
C ARG A 56 -12.01 -9.99 -6.03
N GLN A 57 -12.87 -9.02 -6.34
CA GLN A 57 -13.69 -9.00 -7.54
C GLN A 57 -12.96 -8.32 -8.71
N TRP A 58 -13.19 -8.83 -9.91
CA TRP A 58 -12.80 -8.19 -11.16
C TRP A 58 -13.93 -7.29 -11.65
N PHE A 59 -13.57 -6.11 -12.12
CA PHE A 59 -14.46 -5.10 -12.69
C PHE A 59 -14.13 -4.92 -14.17
N HIS A 60 -15.15 -4.57 -14.95
CA HIS A 60 -15.02 -4.36 -16.38
C HIS A 60 -15.61 -2.99 -16.75
N ALA A 61 -14.87 -2.24 -17.54
CA ALA A 61 -15.23 -0.90 -17.99
C ALA A 61 -14.85 -0.70 -19.46
N ARG A 62 -15.46 0.29 -20.09
CA ARG A 62 -15.24 0.61 -21.51
C ARG A 62 -14.09 1.58 -21.73
N GLU A 63 -13.77 2.37 -20.72
CA GLU A 63 -12.79 3.44 -20.84
C GLU A 63 -12.05 3.67 -19.53
N PHE A 64 -10.88 4.27 -19.68
CA PHE A 64 -10.09 4.80 -18.59
C PHE A 64 -9.73 6.26 -18.94
N PRO A 65 -9.93 7.23 -18.03
CA PRO A 65 -10.56 7.13 -16.70
C PRO A 65 -12.02 6.66 -16.75
N LEU A 66 -12.56 6.16 -15.63
CA LEU A 66 -13.96 5.76 -15.54
C LEU A 66 -14.86 7.00 -15.70
N ALA A 67 -15.90 6.91 -16.54
CA ALA A 67 -16.84 8.00 -16.79
C ALA A 67 -17.52 8.51 -15.51
N GLU A 68 -17.81 7.58 -14.59
CA GLU A 68 -18.46 7.85 -13.31
C GLU A 68 -17.52 8.38 -12.23
N ALA A 69 -16.21 8.50 -12.49
CA ALA A 69 -15.26 8.98 -11.50
C ALA A 69 -15.46 10.49 -11.23
N SER A 70 -16.00 10.82 -10.06
CA SER A 70 -16.02 12.20 -9.54
C SER A 70 -14.96 12.33 -8.44
N PRO A 71 -13.76 12.88 -8.75
CA PRO A 71 -12.71 13.02 -7.76
C PRO A 71 -13.08 14.09 -6.72
N PRO A 72 -13.28 13.73 -5.44
CA PRO A 72 -13.55 14.72 -4.41
C PRO A 72 -12.31 15.56 -4.09
N ALA A 73 -12.51 16.84 -3.80
CA ALA A 73 -11.46 17.70 -3.30
C ALA A 73 -11.27 17.47 -1.79
N PHE A 74 -10.13 16.92 -1.40
CA PHE A 74 -9.72 16.81 0.00
C PHE A 74 -8.76 17.94 0.37
N THR A 75 -9.12 18.77 1.36
CA THR A 75 -8.25 19.83 1.89
C THR A 75 -7.58 19.35 3.17
N CYS A 76 -6.27 19.58 3.29
CA CYS A 76 -5.52 19.28 4.51
C CYS A 76 -5.64 20.46 5.48
N ALA A 77 -6.37 20.28 6.58
CA ALA A 77 -6.36 21.24 7.68
C ALA A 77 -5.26 20.84 8.67
N SER A 78 -4.24 21.69 8.81
CA SER A 78 -3.32 21.63 9.95
C SER A 78 -3.67 22.75 10.92
N GLN A 79 -3.90 22.40 12.19
CA GLN A 79 -3.87 23.39 13.26
C GLN A 79 -2.41 23.57 13.66
N ALA A 80 -1.85 24.77 13.42
CA ALA A 80 -0.58 25.12 14.02
C ALA A 80 -0.73 25.01 15.54
N ALA A 81 0.10 24.20 16.19
CA ALA A 81 0.18 24.21 17.64
C ALA A 81 0.63 25.60 18.06
N SER A 82 -0.29 26.41 18.62
CA SER A 82 0.06 27.66 19.27
C SER A 82 1.04 27.33 20.38
N ALA A 83 2.32 27.59 20.11
CA ALA A 83 3.32 27.63 21.15
C ALA A 83 2.93 28.79 22.08
N VAL A 84 2.27 28.45 23.19
CA VAL A 84 2.33 29.29 24.38
C VAL A 84 3.81 29.40 24.69
N THR A 85 4.39 30.53 24.32
CA THR A 85 5.70 30.94 24.80
C THR A 85 5.53 31.21 26.28
N ALA A 86 5.55 30.15 27.09
CA ALA A 86 5.73 30.27 28.51
C ALA A 86 7.08 30.98 28.69
N ARG A 87 7.04 32.29 28.97
CA ARG A 87 8.19 33.07 29.38
C ARG A 87 8.70 32.44 30.67
N ARG A 88 9.60 31.47 30.52
CA ARG A 88 10.23 30.74 31.61
C ARG A 88 11.17 31.72 32.32
N THR A 89 10.67 32.43 33.33
CA THR A 89 11.54 33.18 34.23
C THR A 89 12.35 32.15 35.02
N LYS A 90 13.64 32.04 34.69
CA LYS A 90 14.61 31.28 35.49
C LYS A 90 14.67 31.91 36.88
N ARG A 91 14.02 31.31 37.88
CA ARG A 91 14.47 31.40 39.27
C ARG A 91 15.06 30.05 39.65
N TRP A 92 16.38 29.97 39.58
CA TRP A 92 17.15 28.84 40.09
C TRP A 92 17.08 28.82 41.62
N ARG A 93 16.71 27.68 42.21
CA ARG A 93 17.02 27.34 43.61
C ARG A 93 17.49 25.88 43.62
N PRO A 94 18.76 25.58 43.94
CA PRO A 94 19.18 24.20 44.10
C PRO A 94 19.12 23.82 45.57
N SER A 95 18.32 22.81 45.88
CA SER A 95 18.59 21.93 47.02
C SER A 95 17.74 20.67 46.85
N ILE A 96 18.31 19.68 46.15
CA ILE A 96 17.86 18.29 46.26
C ILE A 96 19.06 17.49 46.75
N THR A 97 18.96 17.01 47.98
CA THR A 97 19.87 16.03 48.57
C THR A 97 19.43 14.66 48.06
N LEU A 98 20.28 14.01 47.25
CA LEU A 98 20.06 12.62 46.84
C LEU A 98 20.70 11.70 47.90
N ARG A 99 19.87 10.91 48.58
CA ARG A 99 20.34 9.76 49.38
C ARG A 99 20.48 8.57 48.42
N ALA A 100 21.70 8.07 48.25
CA ALA A 100 21.94 6.84 47.50
C ALA A 100 21.32 5.65 48.24
N VAL A 101 20.47 4.88 47.56
CA VAL A 101 20.03 3.55 47.99
C VAL A 101 21.01 2.54 47.39
N ARG A 102 21.70 1.78 48.26
CA ARG A 102 22.59 0.69 47.87
C ARG A 102 21.73 -0.52 47.50
N TRP A 103 21.74 -0.89 46.22
CA TRP A 103 21.13 -2.12 45.73
C TRP A 103 22.06 -3.30 46.11
N GLN A 104 21.56 -4.28 46.86
CA GLN A 104 22.25 -5.55 47.11
C GLN A 104 21.73 -6.56 46.08
N GLY A 105 22.57 -6.95 45.13
CA GLY A 105 22.32 -8.11 44.28
C GLY A 105 22.83 -9.35 45.00
N GLU A 106 21.92 -10.28 45.30
CA GLU A 106 22.24 -11.57 45.91
C GLU A 106 23.01 -12.48 44.95
N ALA A 107 23.86 -13.29 45.57
CA ALA A 107 24.84 -14.17 44.97
C ALA A 107 24.19 -15.33 44.19
N TRP A 108 24.77 -15.64 43.02
CA TRP A 108 24.58 -16.93 42.37
C TRP A 108 25.50 -17.94 43.05
N SER A 109 24.90 -18.90 43.77
CA SER A 109 25.62 -20.05 44.34
C SER A 109 25.66 -21.18 43.32
N SER A 110 26.77 -21.28 42.59
CA SER A 110 27.14 -22.49 41.85
C SER A 110 27.69 -23.51 42.85
N GLY A 111 26.89 -24.51 43.23
CA GLY A 111 27.37 -25.66 44.01
C GLY A 111 28.24 -26.58 43.13
N PRO A 112 29.32 -27.18 43.66
CA PRO A 112 30.17 -28.06 42.88
C PRO A 112 29.62 -29.48 42.83
N SER A 113 30.01 -30.17 41.77
CA SER A 113 29.91 -31.59 41.51
C SER A 113 30.52 -32.44 42.63
N GLY A 114 29.82 -33.52 43.00
CA GLY A 114 30.28 -34.58 43.91
C GLY A 114 29.23 -35.68 44.01
#